data_AF-A0A3M1JG18-F1
#
_entry.id   AF-A0A3M1JG18-F1
#
_cell.length_a   1.000
_cell.length_b   1.000
_cell.length_c   1.000
_cell.angle_alpha   90.00
_cell.angle_beta   90.00
_cell.angle_gamma   90.00
#
_symmetry.space_group_name_H-M   'P 1'
#
loop_
_entity.id
_entity.type
_entity.pdbx_description
1 polymer ?
#
loop_
_entity_poly.entity_id
_entity_poly.type
_entity_poly.pdbx_seq_one_letter_code
_entity_poly.pdbx_strand_id
1 'polypeptide(L)'
;MTEIRKAALIGGGVIGGGWAARLIENGIDVAVHDPDPEAERKLGEVLAGAERAYAKLTMAPRPKKGAVAFHDSIAGAVTGADLIIESVPERLDVKRRVYAEAEAANGTAVIASSTSGIMPTELQAELDHPERLIVAHPFNPVYLLPLV
;
A
#
# COMPACT_ATOMS: atom_id res chain seq x y z
N MET A 1 0.35 1.32 -21.05
CA MET A 1 0.43 1.00 -19.61
C MET A 1 -0.75 1.66 -18.94
N THR A 2 -1.49 0.96 -18.09
CA THR A 2 -2.59 1.55 -17.33
C THR A 2 -2.01 2.58 -16.36
N GLU A 3 -2.59 3.77 -16.33
CA GLU A 3 -2.14 4.86 -15.46
C GLU A 3 -2.66 4.60 -14.03
N ILE A 4 -1.78 4.62 -13.04
CA ILE A 4 -2.16 4.48 -11.63
C ILE A 4 -2.36 5.88 -11.05
N ARG A 5 -3.59 6.20 -10.63
CA ARG A 5 -3.94 7.49 -10.02
C ARG A 5 -4.37 7.33 -8.57
N LYS A 6 -4.99 6.20 -8.22
CA LYS A 6 -5.39 5.88 -6.85
C LYS A 6 -4.86 4.51 -6.44
N ALA A 7 -4.21 4.45 -5.28
CA ALA A 7 -3.80 3.20 -4.65
C ALA A 7 -4.54 3.00 -3.32
N ALA A 8 -4.86 1.75 -2.98
CA ALA A 8 -5.35 1.38 -1.66
C ALA A 8 -4.23 0.71 -0.86
N LEU A 9 -4.05 1.10 0.39
CA LEU A 9 -3.05 0.55 1.30
C LEU A 9 -3.77 -0.14 2.46
N ILE A 10 -3.58 -1.44 2.58
CA ILE A 10 -4.18 -2.25 3.65
C ILE A 10 -3.09 -2.55 4.68
N GLY A 11 -3.17 -1.86 5.81
CA GLY A 11 -2.11 -1.74 6.81
C GLY A 11 -1.33 -0.43 6.66
N GLY A 12 -1.42 0.44 7.66
CA GLY A 12 -0.78 1.76 7.79
C GLY A 12 0.45 1.77 8.71
N GLY A 13 1.02 0.59 9.00
CA GLY A 13 2.27 0.45 9.77
C GLY A 13 3.50 1.00 9.04
N VAL A 14 4.70 0.58 9.45
CA VAL A 14 5.98 1.11 8.91
C VAL A 14 6.08 0.94 7.39
N ILE A 15 5.80 -0.26 6.87
CA ILE A 15 5.90 -0.56 5.44
C ILE A 15 4.77 0.12 4.64
N GLY A 16 3.53 0.00 5.11
CA GLY A 16 2.39 0.64 4.48
C GLY A 16 2.50 2.16 4.44
N GLY A 17 2.98 2.78 5.52
CA GLY A 17 3.28 4.21 5.54
C GLY A 17 4.45 4.61 4.65
N GLY A 18 5.42 3.71 4.46
CA GLY A 18 6.48 3.88 3.48
C GLY A 18 5.96 3.90 2.04
N TRP A 19 5.04 2.99 1.71
CA TRP A 19 4.34 3.00 0.42
C TRP A 19 3.50 4.25 0.24
N ALA A 20 2.76 4.67 1.27
CA ALA A 20 1.99 5.91 1.25
C ALA A 20 2.88 7.10 0.90
N ALA A 21 4.00 7.26 1.60
CA ALA A 21 4.97 8.31 1.32
C ALA A 21 5.47 8.24 -0.12
N ARG A 22 5.89 7.06 -0.59
CA ARG A 22 6.40 6.88 -1.96
C ARG A 22 5.38 7.29 -3.01
N LEU A 23 4.12 6.88 -2.86
CA LEU A 23 3.05 7.11 -3.83
C LEU A 23 2.60 8.57 -3.84
N ILE A 24 2.35 9.18 -2.67
CA ILE A 24 1.89 10.57 -2.63
C ILE A 24 2.97 11.54 -3.12
N GLU A 25 4.26 11.27 -2.88
CA GLU A 25 5.36 12.09 -3.42
C GLU A 25 5.45 12.03 -4.95
N ASN A 26 4.78 11.07 -5.58
CA ASN A 26 4.67 10.93 -7.04
C ASN A 26 3.26 11.30 -7.56
N GLY A 27 2.44 11.97 -6.75
CA GLY A 27 1.13 12.49 -7.17
C GLY A 27 0.01 11.45 -7.21
N ILE A 28 0.20 10.27 -6.63
CA ILE A 28 -0.82 9.21 -6.56
C ILE A 28 -1.59 9.35 -5.26
N ASP A 29 -2.91 9.40 -5.34
CA ASP A 29 -3.78 9.44 -4.17
C ASP A 29 -3.80 8.08 -3.48
N VAL A 30 -3.79 8.07 -2.13
CA VAL A 30 -3.79 6.84 -1.35
C VAL A 30 -5.01 6.78 -0.42
N ALA A 31 -5.73 5.68 -0.49
CA ALA A 31 -6.77 5.31 0.45
C ALA A 31 -6.20 4.29 1.43
N VAL A 32 -6.30 4.53 2.74
CA VAL A 32 -5.69 3.70 3.77
C VAL A 32 -6.77 3.06 4.62
N HIS A 33 -6.64 1.77 4.85
CA HIS A 33 -7.37 1.07 5.90
C HIS A 33 -6.40 0.39 6.85
N ASP A 34 -6.54 0.66 8.15
CA ASP A 34 -5.84 -0.03 9.23
C ASP A 34 -6.77 -0.05 10.45
N PRO A 35 -6.98 -1.21 11.10
CA PRO A 35 -7.85 -1.32 12.28
C PRO A 35 -7.26 -0.71 13.55
N ASP A 36 -5.98 -0.33 13.56
CA ASP A 36 -5.34 0.31 14.71
C ASP A 36 -5.84 1.76 14.88
N PRO A 37 -6.41 2.14 16.04
CA PRO A 37 -6.86 3.51 16.28
C PRO A 37 -5.73 4.55 16.20
N GLU A 38 -4.47 4.13 16.34
CA GLU A 38 -3.29 4.99 16.23
C GLU A 38 -2.73 5.08 14.80
N ALA A 39 -3.37 4.44 13.83
CA ALA A 39 -2.88 4.35 12.45
C ALA A 39 -2.65 5.72 11.82
N GLU A 40 -3.56 6.69 12.00
CA GLU A 40 -3.41 8.03 11.45
C GLU A 40 -2.16 8.73 12.00
N ARG A 41 -1.95 8.65 13.32
CA ARG A 41 -0.77 9.24 13.97
C ARG A 41 0.52 8.58 13.47
N LYS A 42 0.57 7.24 13.47
CA LYS A 42 1.74 6.47 13.03
C LYS A 42 2.08 6.74 11.57
N LEU A 43 1.07 6.77 10.70
CA LEU A 43 1.26 7.13 9.30
C LEU A 43 1.80 8.56 9.17
N GLY A 44 1.21 9.52 9.90
CA GLY A 44 1.66 10.91 9.91
C GLY A 44 3.14 11.07 10.30
N GLU A 45 3.63 10.27 11.25
CA GLU A 45 5.05 10.25 11.64
C GLU A 45 5.96 9.76 10.50
N VAL A 46 5.55 8.70 9.79
CA VAL A 46 6.29 8.18 8.63
C VAL A 46 6.30 9.20 7.49
N LEU A 47 5.15 9.82 7.18
CA LEU A 47 5.04 10.85 6.14
C LEU A 47 5.90 12.08 6.47
N ALA A 48 5.92 12.52 7.73
CA ALA A 48 6.77 13.62 8.18
C ALA A 48 8.27 13.24 8.10
N GLY A 49 8.62 11.99 8.40
CA GLY A 49 9.96 11.46 8.20
C GLY A 49 10.40 11.44 6.74
N ALA A 50 9.52 10.99 5.85
CA ALA A 50 9.74 10.98 4.41
C ALA A 50 9.94 12.40 3.86
N GLU A 51 9.08 13.35 4.25
CA GLU A 51 9.20 14.76 3.86
C GLU A 51 10.58 15.33 4.21
N ARG A 52 11.04 15.11 5.44
CA ARG A 52 12.38 15.56 5.88
C ARG A 52 13.50 14.89 5.08
N ALA A 53 13.34 13.63 4.71
CA ALA A 53 14.35 12.91 3.94
C ALA A 53 14.41 13.40 2.49
N TYR A 54 13.26 13.57 1.83
CA TYR A 54 13.20 14.11 0.46
C TYR A 54 13.74 15.53 0.36
N ALA A 55 13.43 16.39 1.33
CA ALA A 55 13.97 17.76 1.39
C ALA A 55 15.50 17.82 1.50
N LYS A 56 16.14 16.77 2.04
CA LYS A 56 17.60 16.64 2.11
C LYS A 56 18.20 15.93 0.90
N LEU A 57 17.41 15.11 0.21
CA LEU A 57 17.86 14.29 -0.90
C LEU A 57 17.98 15.08 -2.20
N THR A 58 17.08 16.05 -2.43
CA THR A 58 17.04 16.83 -3.67
C THR A 58 16.57 18.26 -3.44
N MET A 59 17.11 19.18 -4.23
CA MET A 59 16.65 20.57 -4.33
C MET A 59 15.75 20.79 -5.56
N ALA A 60 15.51 19.75 -6.36
CA ALA A 60 14.65 19.85 -7.53
C ALA A 60 13.18 20.07 -7.11
N PRO A 61 12.39 20.80 -7.90
CA PRO A 61 10.95 20.88 -7.68
C PRO A 61 10.33 19.49 -7.65
N ARG A 62 9.52 19.22 -6.61
CA ARG A 62 8.75 17.99 -6.49
C ARG A 62 7.35 18.20 -7.08
N PRO A 63 6.72 17.16 -7.65
CA PRO A 63 5.36 17.27 -8.15
C PRO A 63 4.39 17.57 -7.00
N LYS A 64 3.16 17.98 -7.37
CA LYS A 64 2.08 18.10 -6.39
C LYS A 64 1.84 16.73 -5.77
N LYS A 65 1.80 16.68 -4.44
CA LYS A 65 1.54 15.42 -3.73
C LYS A 65 0.11 14.93 -3.96
N GLY A 66 -0.05 13.61 -3.96
CA GLY A 66 -1.34 12.95 -3.82
C GLY A 66 -1.95 13.18 -2.43
N ALA A 67 -3.25 12.95 -2.32
CA ALA A 67 -4.01 12.99 -1.08
C ALA A 67 -3.90 11.66 -0.31
N VAL A 68 -4.08 11.73 1.01
CA VAL A 68 -4.23 10.57 1.88
C VAL A 68 -5.64 10.61 2.47
N ALA A 69 -6.39 9.52 2.37
CA ALA A 69 -7.72 9.38 2.96
C ALA A 69 -7.82 8.08 3.75
N PHE A 70 -8.35 8.13 4.97
CA PHE A 70 -8.60 6.95 5.79
C PHE A 70 -10.00 6.42 5.58
N HIS A 71 -10.14 5.10 5.66
CA HIS A 71 -11.40 4.40 5.49
C HIS A 71 -11.58 3.36 6.60
N ASP A 72 -12.82 3.24 7.09
CA ASP A 72 -13.18 2.32 8.18
C ASP A 72 -13.24 0.85 7.76
N SER A 73 -13.11 0.55 6.46
CA SER A 73 -13.13 -0.82 5.92
C SER A 73 -12.20 -0.99 4.73
N ILE A 74 -11.76 -2.25 4.51
CA ILE A 74 -10.99 -2.64 3.32
C ILE A 74 -11.80 -2.33 2.07
N ALA A 75 -13.08 -2.75 2.02
CA ALA A 75 -13.97 -2.49 0.89
C ALA A 75 -14.04 -0.99 0.53
N GLY A 76 -14.14 -0.10 1.53
CA GLY A 76 -14.13 1.34 1.32
C GLY A 76 -12.81 1.86 0.74
N ALA A 77 -11.68 1.38 1.25
CA ALA A 77 -10.36 1.78 0.76
C ALA A 77 -10.09 1.32 -0.68
N VAL A 78 -10.44 0.07 -1.01
CA VAL A 78 -10.13 -0.52 -2.33
C VAL A 78 -11.09 -0.09 -3.43
N THR A 79 -12.25 0.48 -3.09
CA THR A 79 -13.23 0.92 -4.09
C THR A 79 -12.62 1.99 -5.02
N GLY A 80 -12.61 1.67 -6.32
CA GLY A 80 -12.07 2.55 -7.37
C GLY A 80 -10.54 2.74 -7.32
N ALA A 81 -9.81 1.90 -6.58
CA ALA A 81 -8.35 1.88 -6.63
C ALA A 81 -7.86 1.17 -7.90
N ASP A 82 -6.77 1.66 -8.48
CA ASP A 82 -6.09 1.06 -9.63
C ASP A 82 -5.06 0.00 -9.18
N LEU A 83 -4.55 0.16 -7.96
CA LEU A 83 -3.56 -0.70 -7.32
C LEU A 83 -3.93 -0.90 -5.84
N ILE A 84 -3.82 -2.12 -5.33
CA ILE A 84 -4.00 -2.44 -3.91
C ILE A 84 -2.66 -2.95 -3.40
N ILE A 85 -2.14 -2.36 -2.32
CA ILE A 85 -0.91 -2.80 -1.67
C ILE A 85 -1.26 -3.29 -0.26
N GLU A 86 -0.90 -4.54 0.00
CA GLU A 86 -1.09 -5.17 1.31
C GLU A 86 0.22 -5.09 2.12
N SER A 87 0.10 -4.64 3.37
CA SER A 87 1.19 -4.48 4.34
C SER A 87 0.74 -4.83 5.77
N VAL A 88 -0.20 -5.77 5.90
CA VAL A 88 -0.68 -6.33 7.16
C VAL A 88 0.35 -7.31 7.75
N PRO A 89 0.21 -7.75 9.03
CA PRO A 89 1.16 -8.65 9.67
C PRO A 89 1.48 -9.91 8.84
N GLU A 90 2.71 -10.43 9.01
CA GLU A 90 3.24 -11.58 8.27
C GLU A 90 2.60 -12.90 8.76
N ARG A 91 1.33 -13.07 8.43
CA ARG A 91 0.46 -14.18 8.82
C ARG A 91 -0.43 -14.56 7.65
N LEU A 92 -0.27 -15.80 7.16
CA LEU A 92 -0.95 -16.29 5.96
C LEU A 92 -2.48 -16.20 6.08
N ASP A 93 -3.04 -16.57 7.23
CA ASP A 93 -4.48 -16.51 7.51
C ASP A 93 -5.03 -15.08 7.43
N VAL A 94 -4.28 -14.12 7.97
CA VAL A 94 -4.67 -12.70 7.95
C VAL A 94 -4.60 -12.16 6.52
N LYS A 95 -3.50 -12.41 5.80
CA LYS A 95 -3.31 -11.95 4.42
C LYS A 95 -4.37 -12.50 3.47
N ARG A 96 -4.65 -13.81 3.53
CA ARG A 96 -5.70 -14.43 2.69
C ARG A 96 -7.07 -13.80 2.92
N ARG A 97 -7.45 -13.56 4.18
CA ARG A 97 -8.71 -12.86 4.51
C ARG A 97 -8.76 -11.46 3.89
N VAL A 98 -7.67 -10.70 3.99
CA VAL A 98 -7.56 -9.36 3.39
C VAL A 98 -7.71 -9.42 1.88
N TYR A 99 -7.04 -10.38 1.21
CA TYR A 99 -7.13 -10.49 -0.25
C TYR A 99 -8.53 -10.87 -0.71
N ALA A 100 -9.21 -11.79 -0.02
CA ALA A 100 -10.58 -12.18 -0.34
C ALA A 100 -11.55 -10.98 -0.21
N GLU A 101 -11.44 -10.19 0.85
CA GLU A 101 -12.25 -8.99 1.04
C GLU A 101 -11.94 -7.92 -0.03
N ALA A 102 -10.66 -7.74 -0.35
CA ALA A 102 -10.23 -6.80 -1.38
C ALA A 102 -10.69 -7.22 -2.79
N GLU A 103 -10.59 -8.51 -3.13
CA GLU A 103 -11.03 -9.07 -4.41
C GLU A 103 -12.54 -8.95 -4.60
N ALA A 104 -13.32 -9.24 -3.54
CA ALA A 104 -14.77 -9.12 -3.59
C ALA A 104 -15.24 -7.67 -3.81
N ALA A 105 -14.51 -6.69 -3.26
CA ALA A 105 -14.83 -5.26 -3.39
C ALA A 105 -14.22 -4.59 -4.63
N ASN A 106 -13.14 -5.16 -5.19
CA ASN A 106 -12.47 -4.65 -6.38
C ASN A 106 -12.00 -5.81 -7.29
N GLY A 107 -12.76 -6.03 -8.37
CA GLY A 107 -12.50 -7.11 -9.33
C GLY A 107 -11.47 -6.79 -10.41
N THR A 108 -10.85 -5.60 -10.41
CA THR A 108 -9.97 -5.17 -11.52
C THR A 108 -8.55 -4.80 -11.11
N ALA A 109 -8.34 -4.29 -9.89
CA ALA A 109 -7.02 -3.85 -9.45
C ALA A 109 -6.05 -5.03 -9.28
N VAL A 110 -4.77 -4.74 -9.50
CA VAL A 110 -3.67 -5.62 -9.09
C VAL A 110 -3.53 -5.54 -7.56
N ILE A 111 -3.31 -6.69 -6.93
CA ILE A 111 -3.02 -6.81 -5.50
C ILE A 111 -1.52 -7.10 -5.34
N ALA A 112 -0.79 -6.18 -4.73
CA ALA A 112 0.63 -6.29 -4.48
C ALA A 112 0.89 -6.55 -2.99
N SER A 113 1.36 -7.75 -2.65
CA SER A 113 1.74 -8.08 -1.27
C SER A 113 3.16 -7.61 -0.96
N SER A 114 3.33 -6.99 0.21
CA SER A 114 4.64 -6.63 0.76
C SER A 114 5.29 -7.74 1.60
N THR A 115 4.79 -8.98 1.48
CA THR A 115 5.36 -10.17 2.14
C THR A 115 6.87 -10.28 1.94
N SER A 116 7.59 -10.77 2.95
CA SER A 116 9.03 -11.03 2.87
C SER A 116 9.35 -12.52 2.76
N GLY A 117 8.44 -13.40 3.20
CA GLY A 117 8.75 -14.84 3.32
C GLY A 117 7.67 -15.81 2.83
N ILE A 118 6.42 -15.35 2.67
CA ILE A 118 5.34 -16.23 2.21
C ILE A 118 5.37 -16.36 0.69
N MET A 119 5.27 -17.59 0.17
CA MET A 119 5.36 -17.85 -1.26
C MET A 119 4.15 -17.27 -2.00
N PRO A 120 4.32 -16.69 -3.21
CA PRO A 120 3.20 -16.17 -4.01
C PRO A 120 2.09 -17.20 -4.22
N THR A 121 2.45 -18.46 -4.48
CA THR A 121 1.51 -19.57 -4.67
C THR A 121 0.67 -19.86 -3.43
N GLU A 122 1.19 -19.63 -2.22
CA GLU A 122 0.43 -19.78 -0.98
C GLU A 122 -0.54 -18.61 -0.78
N LEU A 123 -0.15 -17.40 -1.15
CA LEU A 123 -1.02 -16.21 -1.09
C LEU A 123 -2.18 -16.31 -2.09
N GLN A 124 -1.91 -16.84 -3.28
CA GLN A 124 -2.87 -16.96 -4.39
C GLN A 124 -3.88 -18.09 -4.24
N ALA A 125 -3.62 -19.08 -3.36
CA ALA A 125 -4.33 -20.37 -3.36
C ALA A 125 -5.86 -20.29 -3.18
N GLU A 126 -6.38 -19.23 -2.57
CA GLU A 126 -7.81 -19.06 -2.26
C GLU A 126 -8.46 -17.90 -3.03
N LEU A 127 -7.75 -17.31 -4.00
CA LEU A 127 -8.30 -16.24 -4.85
C LEU A 127 -9.06 -16.80 -6.04
N ASP A 128 -10.15 -16.12 -6.41
CA ASP A 128 -10.90 -16.38 -7.63
C ASP A 128 -10.12 -15.89 -8.87
N HIS A 129 -9.35 -14.80 -8.74
CA HIS A 129 -8.49 -14.24 -9.78
C HIS A 129 -7.01 -14.15 -9.33
N PRO A 130 -6.34 -15.31 -9.15
CA PRO A 130 -4.98 -15.36 -8.59
C PRO A 130 -3.93 -14.65 -9.46
N GLU A 131 -4.18 -14.48 -10.76
CA GLU A 131 -3.31 -13.77 -11.70
C GLU A 131 -3.13 -12.29 -11.38
N ARG A 132 -4.03 -11.71 -10.56
CA ARG A 132 -3.97 -10.31 -10.13
C ARG A 132 -3.09 -10.10 -8.91
N LEU A 133 -2.71 -11.17 -8.19
CA LEU A 133 -1.84 -11.06 -7.04
C LEU A 133 -0.38 -11.19 -7.44
N ILE A 134 0.43 -10.21 -7.05
CA ILE A 134 1.88 -10.24 -7.17
C ILE A 134 2.54 -10.02 -5.80
N VAL A 135 3.81 -10.42 -5.67
CA VAL A 135 4.66 -9.99 -4.56
C VAL A 135 5.48 -8.80 -5.03
N ALA A 136 5.38 -7.69 -4.32
CA ALA A 136 6.17 -6.48 -4.52
C ALA A 136 6.85 -6.17 -3.19
N HIS A 137 8.02 -6.76 -2.96
CA HIS A 137 8.68 -6.76 -1.66
C HIS A 137 9.62 -5.55 -1.55
N PRO A 138 9.24 -4.51 -0.78
CA PRO A 138 10.06 -3.31 -0.69
C PRO A 138 11.22 -3.49 0.30
N PHE A 139 12.20 -2.60 0.21
CA PHE A 139 13.22 -2.44 1.25
C PHE A 139 12.91 -1.20 2.11
N ASN A 140 13.00 -1.35 3.44
CA ASN A 140 12.75 -0.25 4.37
C ASN A 140 14.00 0.66 4.50
N PRO A 141 13.90 2.01 4.38
CA PRO A 141 12.70 2.82 4.15
C PRO A 141 12.22 2.83 2.70
N VAL A 142 10.96 2.43 2.49
CA VAL A 142 10.34 2.20 1.17
C VAL A 142 10.39 3.44 0.27
N TYR A 143 10.27 4.64 0.86
CA TYR A 143 10.29 5.88 0.10
C TYR A 143 11.71 6.26 -0.39
N LEU A 144 12.78 5.76 0.23
CA LEU A 144 14.16 6.08 -0.16
C LEU A 144 14.81 5.00 -1.04
N LEU A 145 14.55 3.74 -0.76
CA LEU A 145 15.20 2.64 -1.46
C LEU A 145 14.45 2.30 -2.76
N PRO A 146 15.13 2.29 -3.92
CA PRO A 146 14.46 2.14 -5.21
C PRO A 146 14.12 0.68 -5.57
N LEU A 147 14.61 -0.30 -4.81
CA LEU A 147 14.43 -1.72 -5.09
C LEU A 147 13.09 -2.23 -4.57
N VAL A 148 12.38 -2.94 -5.44
CA VAL A 148 11.12 -3.67 -5.20
C VAL A 148 11.20 -4.99 -5.98
#